data_AF-A0AAV5DHU3-F1
#
_entry.id   AF-A0AAV5DHU3-F1
#
_cell.length_a   1.000
_cell.length_b   1.000
_cell.length_c   1.000
_cell.angle_alpha   90.00
_cell.angle_beta   90.00
_cell.angle_gamma   90.00
#
_symmetry.space_group_name_H-M   'P 1'
#
loop_
_entity.id
_entity.type
_entity.pdbx_description
1 polymer ?
#
loop_
_entity_poly.entity_id
_entity_poly.type
_entity_poly.pdbx_seq_one_letter_code
_entity_poly.pdbx_strand_id
1 'polypeptide(L)'
;MASTRTTLQDKCDAYAAGDRTSYDYCMKTLLADRKSVSADTLGLAIIVLRIGRATAKATADKIAQRQGVETVPTRRDCLASCATEYAAAVRRLGRAARDAAQGDLQGAQNLLAEVTGTTAR
;
A
#
# COMPACT_ATOMS: atom_id res chain seq x y z
N MET A 1 -0.82 -34.89 9.06
CA MET A 1 -1.51 -34.03 8.07
C MET A 1 -0.65 -32.81 7.86
N ALA A 2 -0.08 -32.62 6.66
CA ALA A 2 0.64 -31.39 6.35
C ALA A 2 -0.40 -30.27 6.18
N SER A 3 -0.33 -29.22 6.99
CA SER A 3 -1.14 -28.03 6.78
C SER A 3 -0.77 -27.43 5.42
N THR A 4 -1.69 -27.46 4.46
CA THR A 4 -1.52 -26.78 3.17
C THR A 4 -1.39 -25.28 3.44
N ARG A 5 -0.25 -24.67 3.09
CA ARG A 5 -0.10 -23.21 3.17
C ARG A 5 -1.03 -22.55 2.16
N THR A 6 -1.64 -21.45 2.57
CA THR A 6 -2.41 -20.60 1.67
C THR A 6 -1.48 -19.68 0.88
N THR A 7 -1.93 -19.20 -0.28
CA THR A 7 -1.18 -18.19 -1.07
C THR A 7 -0.83 -16.96 -0.23
N LEU A 8 -1.73 -16.55 0.69
CA LEU A 8 -1.47 -15.48 1.64
C LEU A 8 -0.25 -15.78 2.53
N GLN A 9 -0.18 -16.98 3.12
CA GLN A 9 0.95 -17.39 3.97
C GLN A 9 2.24 -17.42 3.17
N ASP A 10 2.23 -17.99 1.95
CA ASP A 10 3.41 -18.06 1.09
C ASP A 10 3.94 -16.66 0.71
N LYS A 11 3.04 -15.71 0.40
CA LYS A 11 3.44 -14.33 0.08
C LYS A 11 3.97 -13.59 1.30
N CYS A 12 3.38 -13.79 2.47
CA CYS A 12 3.90 -13.19 3.70
C CYS A 12 5.24 -13.81 4.14
N ASP A 13 5.47 -15.11 3.91
CA ASP A 13 6.77 -15.74 4.12
C ASP A 13 7.84 -15.14 3.19
N ALA A 14 7.50 -14.98 1.91
CA ALA A 14 8.39 -14.36 0.93
C ALA A 14 8.71 -12.89 1.27
N TYR A 15 7.71 -12.12 1.70
CA TYR A 15 7.89 -10.75 2.18
C TYR A 15 8.79 -10.68 3.42
N ALA A 16 8.60 -11.61 4.36
CA ALA A 16 9.31 -11.64 5.62
C ALA A 16 10.79 -11.98 5.46
N ALA A 17 11.17 -12.77 4.45
CA ALA A 17 12.55 -13.23 4.24
C ALA A 17 13.19 -13.82 5.52
N GLY A 18 12.39 -14.51 6.33
CA GLY A 18 12.80 -15.10 7.61
C GLY A 18 12.58 -14.24 8.85
N ASP A 19 12.20 -12.96 8.71
CA ASP A 19 11.89 -12.09 9.85
C ASP A 19 10.46 -12.29 10.35
N ARG A 20 10.33 -12.76 11.60
CA ARG A 20 9.03 -13.05 12.21
C ARG A 20 8.15 -11.81 12.34
N THR A 21 8.74 -10.66 12.66
CA THR A 21 8.01 -9.40 12.85
C THR A 21 7.35 -8.95 11.55
N SER A 22 8.08 -9.04 10.43
CA SER A 22 7.60 -8.74 9.09
C SER A 22 6.51 -9.73 8.65
N TYR A 23 6.65 -11.01 8.97
CA TYR A 23 5.59 -12.00 8.71
C TYR A 23 4.29 -11.63 9.44
N ASP A 24 4.37 -11.40 10.75
CA ASP A 24 3.20 -11.07 11.58
C ASP A 24 2.57 -9.75 11.14
N TYR A 25 3.38 -8.77 10.76
CA TYR A 25 2.91 -7.51 10.17
C TYR A 25 2.17 -7.73 8.85
N CYS A 26 2.72 -8.52 7.93
CA CYS A 26 2.09 -8.84 6.65
C CYS A 26 0.75 -9.56 6.84
N MET A 27 0.74 -10.61 7.67
CA MET A 27 -0.47 -11.37 7.97
C MET A 27 -1.54 -10.48 8.60
N LYS A 28 -1.19 -9.69 9.63
CA LYS A 28 -2.12 -8.76 10.28
C LYS A 28 -2.68 -7.73 9.29
N THR A 29 -1.83 -7.20 8.42
CA THR A 29 -2.22 -6.18 7.44
C THR A 29 -3.21 -6.76 6.42
N LEU A 30 -2.90 -7.91 5.83
CA LEU A 30 -3.74 -8.54 4.83
C LEU A 30 -5.03 -9.12 5.40
N LEU A 31 -5.00 -9.69 6.61
CA LEU A 31 -6.19 -10.23 7.28
C LEU A 31 -7.18 -9.15 7.73
N ALA A 32 -6.81 -7.86 7.70
CA ALA A 32 -7.77 -6.77 7.87
C ALA A 32 -8.83 -6.76 6.75
N ASP A 33 -8.51 -7.29 5.57
CA ASP A 33 -9.48 -7.63 4.53
C ASP A 33 -9.71 -9.15 4.52
N ARG A 34 -10.92 -9.60 4.91
CA ARG A 34 -11.24 -11.03 4.96
C ARG A 34 -11.12 -11.72 3.61
N LYS A 35 -11.19 -10.98 2.49
CA LYS A 35 -11.01 -11.53 1.14
C LYS A 35 -9.60 -12.06 0.91
N SER A 36 -8.62 -11.62 1.69
CA SER A 36 -7.23 -12.11 1.59
C SER A 36 -7.09 -13.60 1.90
N VAL A 37 -8.01 -14.19 2.67
CA VAL A 37 -7.93 -15.61 3.08
C VAL A 37 -8.04 -16.57 1.89
N SER A 38 -8.86 -16.21 0.90
CA SER A 38 -9.12 -17.04 -0.29
C SER A 38 -8.65 -16.40 -1.60
N ALA A 39 -7.97 -15.26 -1.53
CA ALA A 39 -7.47 -14.58 -2.72
C ALA A 39 -6.29 -15.32 -3.36
N ASP A 40 -6.26 -15.34 -4.69
CA ASP A 40 -5.08 -15.73 -5.45
C ASP A 40 -4.03 -14.60 -5.45
N THR A 41 -2.93 -14.79 -6.17
CA THR A 41 -1.84 -13.79 -6.19
C THR A 41 -2.31 -12.42 -6.71
N LEU A 42 -3.17 -12.39 -7.73
CA LEU A 42 -3.68 -11.14 -8.30
C LEU A 42 -4.65 -10.45 -7.34
N GLY A 43 -5.57 -11.22 -6.74
CA GLY A 43 -6.49 -10.74 -5.72
C GLY A 43 -5.76 -10.14 -4.52
N LEU A 44 -4.69 -10.80 -4.04
CA LEU A 44 -3.84 -10.26 -2.98
C LEU A 44 -3.16 -8.96 -3.39
N ALA A 45 -2.62 -8.86 -4.61
CA ALA A 45 -2.00 -7.63 -5.10
C ALA A 45 -3.00 -6.46 -5.11
N ILE A 46 -4.22 -6.69 -5.59
CA ILE A 46 -5.29 -5.68 -5.59
C ILE A 46 -5.67 -5.27 -4.16
N ILE A 47 -5.74 -6.21 -3.22
CA ILE A 47 -6.00 -5.93 -1.81
C ILE A 47 -4.89 -5.07 -1.20
N VAL A 48 -3.62 -5.41 -1.41
CA VAL A 48 -2.48 -4.61 -0.91
C VAL A 48 -2.53 -3.18 -1.46
N LEU A 49 -2.81 -3.00 -2.75
CA LEU A 49 -2.93 -1.67 -3.37
C LEU A 49 -4.07 -0.85 -2.73
N ARG A 50 -5.19 -1.49 -2.40
CA ARG A 50 -6.33 -0.85 -1.71
C ARG A 50 -5.98 -0.47 -0.27
N ILE A 51 -5.32 -1.36 0.47
CA ILE A 51 -4.84 -1.08 1.83
C ILE A 51 -3.86 0.09 1.79
N GLY A 52 -2.87 0.06 0.88
CA GLY A 52 -1.93 1.14 0.67
C GLY A 52 -2.62 2.48 0.40
N ARG A 53 -3.64 2.49 -0.48
CA ARG A 53 -4.44 3.70 -0.76
C ARG A 53 -5.14 4.22 0.48
N ALA A 54 -5.77 3.35 1.27
CA ALA A 54 -6.46 3.73 2.49
C ALA A 54 -5.48 4.33 3.51
N THR A 55 -4.32 3.71 3.69
CA THR A 55 -3.25 4.22 4.56
C THR A 55 -2.73 5.58 4.06
N ALA A 56 -2.45 5.71 2.76
CA ALA A 56 -1.99 6.98 2.17
C ALA A 56 -3.01 8.10 2.38
N LYS A 57 -4.31 7.81 2.23
CA LYS A 57 -5.38 8.77 2.50
C LYS A 57 -5.42 9.16 3.98
N ALA A 58 -5.38 8.20 4.89
CA ALA A 58 -5.39 8.48 6.31
C ALA A 58 -4.18 9.35 6.73
N THR A 59 -3.02 9.14 6.11
CA THR A 59 -1.84 10.00 6.31
C THR A 59 -2.04 11.40 5.74
N ALA A 60 -2.59 11.53 4.53
CA ALA A 60 -2.93 12.84 3.95
C ALA A 60 -3.88 13.64 4.86
N ASP A 61 -4.91 12.97 5.39
CA ASP A 61 -5.88 13.60 6.30
C ASP A 61 -5.19 14.08 7.60
N LYS A 62 -4.24 13.29 8.14
CA LYS A 62 -3.41 13.70 9.31
C LYS A 62 -2.48 14.87 8.99
N ILE A 63 -1.90 14.91 7.79
CA ILE A 63 -1.04 16.02 7.34
C ILE A 63 -1.86 17.30 7.28
N ALA A 64 -3.05 17.25 6.68
CA ALA A 64 -3.95 18.41 6.59
C ALA A 64 -4.33 18.95 7.99
N GLN A 65 -4.63 18.06 8.94
CA GLN A 65 -4.88 18.44 10.34
C GLN A 65 -3.67 19.15 10.97
N ARG A 66 -2.46 18.59 10.79
CA ARG A 66 -1.23 19.19 11.31
C ARG A 66 -0.92 20.54 10.67
N GLN A 67 -1.13 20.66 9.36
CA GLN A 67 -0.89 21.89 8.62
C GLN A 67 -1.83 23.01 9.08
N GLY A 68 -3.08 22.70 9.41
CA GLY A 68 -4.06 23.68 9.89
C GLY A 68 -3.73 24.34 11.24
N VAL A 69 -2.87 23.71 12.05
CA VAL A 69 -2.44 24.23 13.36
C VAL A 69 -0.96 24.62 13.41
N GLU A 70 -0.23 24.48 12.30
CA GLU A 70 1.20 24.78 12.23
C GLU A 70 1.44 26.28 12.05
N THR A 71 2.24 26.86 12.93
CA THR A 71 2.53 28.30 12.98
C THR A 71 3.87 28.66 12.36
N VAL A 72 4.80 27.70 12.25
CA VAL A 72 6.11 27.90 11.63
C VAL A 72 6.00 27.79 10.11
N PRO A 73 6.25 28.86 9.32
CA PRO A 73 6.04 28.85 7.88
C PRO A 73 6.79 27.74 7.15
N THR A 74 8.06 27.52 7.47
CA THR A 74 8.88 26.48 6.84
C THR A 74 8.35 25.07 7.09
N ARG A 75 7.82 24.80 8.30
CA ARG A 75 7.19 23.50 8.61
C ARG A 75 5.88 23.32 7.87
N ARG A 76 5.08 24.38 7.78
CA ARG A 76 3.82 24.38 7.02
C ARG A 76 4.07 24.11 5.53
N ASP A 77 5.11 24.69 4.96
CA ASP A 77 5.50 24.45 3.56
C ASP A 77 5.97 23.00 3.35
N CYS A 78 6.76 22.45 4.28
CA CYS A 78 7.11 21.02 4.26
C CYS A 78 5.86 20.12 4.32
N LEU A 79 4.88 20.44 5.18
CA LEU A 79 3.63 19.71 5.26
C LEU A 79 2.81 19.80 3.96
N ALA A 80 2.81 20.96 3.29
CA ALA A 80 2.14 21.12 2.00
C ALA A 80 2.77 20.24 0.89
N SER A 81 4.10 20.14 0.86
CA SER A 81 4.82 19.23 -0.04
C SER A 81 4.45 17.76 0.26
N CYS A 82 4.46 17.36 1.54
CA CYS A 82 4.01 16.02 1.94
C CYS A 82 2.55 15.76 1.55
N ALA A 83 1.66 16.72 1.73
CA ALA A 83 0.25 16.60 1.36
C ALA A 83 0.09 16.32 -0.15
N THR A 84 0.90 17.00 -0.98
CA THR A 84 0.91 16.81 -2.44
C THR A 84 1.35 15.40 -2.82
N GLU A 85 2.43 14.90 -2.22
CA GLU A 85 2.93 13.54 -2.47
C GLU A 85 1.91 12.47 -2.03
N TYR A 86 1.33 12.60 -0.84
CA TYR A 86 0.32 11.65 -0.38
C TYR A 86 -0.98 11.71 -1.20
N ALA A 87 -1.40 12.89 -1.66
CA ALA A 87 -2.53 13.02 -2.58
C ALA A 87 -2.25 12.31 -3.92
N ALA A 88 -1.02 12.42 -4.44
CA ALA A 88 -0.60 11.70 -5.63
C ALA A 88 -0.55 10.19 -5.39
N ALA A 89 -0.02 9.74 -4.25
CA ALA A 89 0.00 8.34 -3.86
C ALA A 89 -1.41 7.73 -3.79
N VAL A 90 -2.38 8.43 -3.21
CA VAL A 90 -3.79 7.99 -3.17
C VAL A 90 -4.35 7.77 -4.59
N ARG A 91 -4.07 8.70 -5.52
CA ARG A 91 -4.52 8.57 -6.91
C ARG A 91 -3.85 7.40 -7.62
N ARG A 92 -2.52 7.29 -7.51
CA ARG A 92 -1.71 6.25 -8.15
C ARG A 92 -2.07 4.85 -7.66
N LEU A 93 -2.14 4.63 -6.34
CA LEU A 93 -2.55 3.35 -5.76
C LEU A 93 -3.98 2.96 -6.15
N GLY A 94 -4.88 3.95 -6.19
CA GLY A 94 -6.25 3.74 -6.66
C GLY A 94 -6.33 3.36 -8.14
N ARG A 95 -5.47 3.93 -8.99
CA ARG A 95 -5.37 3.58 -10.41
C ARG A 95 -4.71 2.21 -10.58
N ALA A 96 -3.61 1.94 -9.90
CA ALA A 96 -2.92 0.65 -9.94
C ALA A 96 -3.86 -0.51 -9.58
N ALA A 97 -4.71 -0.34 -8.57
CA ALA A 97 -5.70 -1.36 -8.21
C ALA A 97 -6.75 -1.61 -9.31
N ARG A 98 -7.12 -0.58 -10.08
CA ARG A 98 -8.04 -0.70 -11.22
C ARG A 98 -7.35 -1.34 -12.42
N ASP A 99 -6.15 -0.85 -12.76
CA ASP A 99 -5.33 -1.37 -13.86
C ASP A 99 -5.07 -2.87 -13.65
N ALA A 100 -4.68 -3.28 -12.44
CA ALA A 100 -4.50 -4.69 -12.08
C ALA A 100 -5.80 -5.51 -12.21
N ALA A 101 -6.94 -4.96 -11.78
CA ALA A 101 -8.24 -5.62 -11.92
C ALA A 101 -8.70 -5.76 -13.38
N GLN A 102 -8.19 -4.92 -14.29
CA GLN A 102 -8.43 -4.97 -15.72
C GLN A 102 -7.40 -5.80 -16.49
N GLY A 103 -6.39 -6.37 -15.79
CA GLY A 103 -5.32 -7.15 -16.39
C GLY A 103 -4.11 -6.33 -16.88
N ASP A 104 -4.12 -5.01 -16.70
CA ASP A 104 -2.96 -4.15 -16.99
C ASP A 104 -1.97 -4.18 -15.82
N LEU A 105 -1.22 -5.28 -15.74
CA LEU A 105 -0.23 -5.49 -14.69
C LEU A 105 0.98 -4.56 -14.84
N GLN A 106 1.37 -4.22 -16.07
CA GLN A 106 2.48 -3.30 -16.32
C GLN A 106 2.13 -1.88 -15.87
N GLY A 107 0.93 -1.39 -16.23
CA GLY A 107 0.43 -0.09 -15.76
C GLY A 107 0.35 -0.03 -14.24
N ALA A 108 -0.17 -1.09 -13.60
CA ALA A 108 -0.21 -1.20 -12.15
C ALA A 108 1.18 -1.16 -11.50
N GLN A 109 2.16 -1.88 -12.08
CA GLN A 109 3.54 -1.89 -11.59
C GLN A 109 4.23 -0.53 -11.73
N ASN A 110 4.06 0.15 -12.87
CA ASN A 110 4.64 1.48 -13.09
C ASN A 110 4.11 2.49 -12.06
N LEU A 111 2.80 2.49 -11.83
CA LEU A 111 2.18 3.36 -10.81
C LEU A 111 2.65 3.02 -9.39
N LEU A 112 2.83 1.72 -9.08
CA LEU A 112 3.36 1.31 -7.79
C LEU A 112 4.79 1.80 -7.60
N ALA A 113 5.62 1.69 -8.64
CA ALA A 113 7.01 2.15 -8.64
C ALA A 113 7.10 3.67 -8.38
N GLU A 114 6.25 4.46 -9.01
CA GLU A 114 6.13 5.91 -8.75
C GLU A 114 5.76 6.21 -7.29
N VAL A 115 4.93 5.38 -6.65
CA VAL A 115 4.52 5.57 -5.25
C VAL A 115 5.66 5.25 -4.29
N THR A 116 6.44 4.20 -4.57
CA THR A 116 7.55 3.76 -3.70
C THR A 116 8.84 4.52 -3.94
N GLY A 117 8.87 5.45 -4.89
CA GLY A 117 10.08 6.20 -5.27
C GLY A 117 11.14 5.32 -5.93
N THR A 118 10.74 4.15 -6.45
CA THR A 118 11.61 3.23 -7.19
C THR A 118 11.33 3.43 -8.68
N THR A 119 12.36 3.62 -9.51
CA THR A 119 12.16 3.59 -10.97
C THR A 119 11.69 2.21 -11.40
N ALA A 120 10.61 2.14 -12.19
CA ALA A 120 10.23 0.91 -12.88
C ALA A 120 11.42 0.47 -13.74
N ARG A 121 11.98 -0.72 -13.44
CA ARG A 121 13.07 -1.32 -14.23
C ARG A 121 12.49 -2.01 -15.46
#